data_AF-A0A8T5NEV2-F1
#
_entry.id   AF-A0A8T5NEV2-F1
#
_cell.length_a   1.000
_cell.length_b   1.000
_cell.length_c   1.000
_cell.angle_alpha   90.00
_cell.angle_beta   90.00
_cell.angle_gamma   90.00
#
_symmetry.space_group_name_H-M   'P 1'
#
loop_
_entity.id
_entity.type
_entity.pdbx_description
1 polymer ?
#
loop_
_entity_poly.entity_id
_entity_poly.type
_entity_poly.pdbx_seq_one_letter_code
_entity_poly.pdbx_strand_id
1 'polypeptide(L)' 'MYKNEQEAISALVHDQAMFKVEHYTRKIKEMEKKYNMVFPEFEARIKGTTNKEIFEEWDDFILWESYVKALQYWSKMA' A
#
# COMPACT_ATOMS: atom_id res chain seq x y z
N MET A 1 19.71 18.67 -18.15
CA MET A 1 20.78 17.65 -18.15
C MET A 1 21.24 17.49 -16.72
N TYR A 2 21.28 16.26 -16.19
CA TYR A 2 21.78 15.98 -14.84
C TYR A 2 23.26 16.37 -14.74
N LYS A 3 23.68 16.96 -13.62
CA LYS A 3 25.06 17.44 -13.47
C LYS A 3 26.05 16.30 -13.22
N ASN A 4 25.58 15.16 -12.72
CA ASN A 4 26.36 13.95 -12.48
C ASN A 4 25.44 12.71 -12.38
N GLU A 5 26.05 11.53 -12.30
CA GLU A 5 25.35 10.23 -12.17
C GLU A 5 24.51 10.15 -10.88
N GLN A 6 24.96 10.77 -9.79
CA GLN A 6 24.25 10.77 -8.51
C GLN A 6 22.91 11.53 -8.60
N GLU A 7 22.88 12.68 -9.25
CA GLU A 7 21.64 13.43 -9.51
C GLU A 7 20.69 12.65 -10.43
N ALA A 8 21.22 11.95 -11.45
CA ALA A 8 20.41 11.14 -12.36
C ALA A 8 19.77 9.95 -11.63
N ILE A 9 20.53 9.26 -10.76
CA ILE A 9 20.03 8.16 -9.93
C ILE A 9 18.99 8.68 -8.93
N SER A 10 19.24 9.81 -8.28
CA SER A 10 18.31 10.40 -7.31
C SER A 10 16.97 10.78 -7.97
N ALA A 11 17.00 11.36 -9.16
CA ALA A 11 15.81 11.71 -9.91
C ALA A 11 15.03 10.45 -10.34
N LEU A 12 15.73 9.42 -10.82
CA LEU A 12 15.11 8.15 -11.20
C LEU A 12 14.40 7.48 -10.01
N VAL A 13 15.04 7.46 -8.84
CA VAL A 13 14.47 6.87 -7.63
C VAL A 13 13.24 7.66 -7.16
N HIS A 14 13.28 8.99 -7.23
CA HIS A 14 12.15 9.85 -6.90
C HIS A 14 10.96 9.61 -7.84
N ASP A 15 11.19 9.58 -9.16
CA ASP A 15 10.15 9.30 -10.14
C ASP A 15 9.53 7.91 -9.94
N GLN A 16 10.37 6.92 -9.64
CA GLN A 16 9.91 5.57 -9.33
C GLN A 16 9.08 5.54 -8.03
N ALA A 17 9.49 6.28 -7.01
CA ALA A 17 8.76 6.38 -5.75
C ALA A 17 7.38 7.03 -5.94
N MET A 18 7.31 8.11 -6.72
CA MET A 18 6.05 8.77 -7.09
C MET A 18 5.09 7.81 -7.81
N PHE A 19 5.58 7.06 -8.80
CA PHE A 19 4.79 6.04 -9.47
C PHE A 19 4.29 4.95 -8.52
N LYS A 20 5.14 4.50 -7.59
CA LYS A 20 4.77 3.49 -6.59
C LYS A 20 3.73 4.02 -5.59
N VAL A 21 3.85 5.26 -5.15
CA VAL A 21 2.87 5.93 -4.30
C VAL A 21 1.50 5.95 -4.97
N GLU A 22 1.42 6.39 -6.23
CA GLU A 22 0.17 6.39 -6.99
C GLU A 22 -0.40 4.97 -7.15
N HIS A 23 0.46 4.00 -7.48
CA HIS A 23 0.07 2.60 -7.64
C HIS A 23 -0.56 2.01 -6.38
N TYR A 24 0.10 2.14 -5.23
CA TYR A 24 -0.42 1.58 -3.97
C TYR A 24 -1.61 2.36 -3.44
N THR A 25 -1.68 3.67 -3.67
CA THR A 25 -2.87 4.47 -3.36
C THR A 25 -4.11 3.94 -4.10
N ARG A 26 -3.98 3.63 -5.39
CA ARG A 26 -5.07 3.03 -6.17
C ARG A 26 -5.44 1.64 -5.64
N LYS A 27 -4.46 0.81 -5.32
CA LYS A 27 -4.70 -0.54 -4.77
C LYS A 27 -5.41 -0.52 -3.42
N ILE A 28 -5.08 0.43 -2.56
CA ILE A 28 -5.79 0.65 -1.30
C ILE A 28 -7.25 1.05 -1.58
N LYS A 29 -7.50 2.00 -2.48
CA LYS A 29 -8.86 2.40 -2.85
C LYS A 29 -9.71 1.27 -3.44
N GLU A 30 -9.10 0.36 -4.20
CA GLU A 30 -9.77 -0.84 -4.71
C GLU A 30 -10.25 -1.74 -3.55
N MET A 31 -9.43 -1.91 -2.51
CA MET A 31 -9.79 -2.68 -1.31
C MET A 31 -10.84 -1.97 -0.45
N GLU A 32 -10.69 -0.65 -0.26
CA GLU A 32 -11.69 0.16 0.44
C GLU A 32 -13.06 0.07 -0.24
N LYS A 33 -13.09 0.02 -1.57
CA LYS A 33 -14.32 -0.19 -2.34
C LYS A 33 -14.84 -1.62 -2.22
N LYS A 34 -13.98 -2.64 -2.23
CA LYS A 34 -14.36 -4.06 -2.07
C LYS A 34 -15.07 -4.30 -0.74
N TYR A 35 -14.55 -3.72 0.34
CA TYR A 35 -15.07 -3.94 1.70
C TYR A 35 -15.97 -2.81 2.21
N ASN A 36 -16.06 -1.69 1.50
CA ASN A 36 -16.80 -0.50 1.90
C ASN A 36 -16.39 0.02 3.29
N MET A 37 -15.09 0.02 3.58
CA MET A 37 -14.50 0.47 4.84
C MET A 37 -13.03 0.84 4.65
N VAL A 38 -12.41 1.50 5.63
CA VAL A 38 -10.96 1.81 5.59
C VAL A 38 -10.12 0.69 6.22
N PHE A 39 -8.82 0.65 5.91
CA PHE A 39 -7.94 -0.44 6.38
C PHE A 39 -7.96 -0.66 7.90
N PRO A 40 -7.91 0.37 8.77
CA PRO A 40 -7.96 0.15 10.23
C PRO A 40 -9.26 -0.51 10.71
N GLU A 41 -10.39 -0.22 10.06
CA GLU A 41 -11.69 -0.85 10.39
C GLU A 41 -11.69 -2.32 9.96
N PHE A 42 -11.14 -2.60 8.77
CA PHE A 42 -10.98 -3.97 8.27
C PHE A 42 -10.04 -4.78 9.18
N GLU A 43 -8.91 -4.22 9.60
CA GLU A 43 -7.98 -4.84 10.52
C GLU A 43 -8.65 -5.21 11.86
N ALA A 44 -9.43 -4.29 12.43
CA ALA A 44 -10.17 -4.53 13.67
C ALA A 44 -11.20 -5.66 13.52
N ARG A 45 -11.89 -5.72 12.37
CA ARG A 45 -12.85 -6.79 12.05
C ARG A 45 -12.16 -8.16 11.99
N ILE A 46 -11.04 -8.26 11.26
CA ILE A 46 -10.30 -9.52 11.11
C ILE A 46 -9.76 -10.01 12.45
N LYS A 47 -9.13 -9.12 13.22
CA LYS A 47 -8.57 -9.45 14.55
C LYS A 47 -9.62 -9.71 15.62
N GLY A 48 -10.83 -9.15 15.48
CA GLY A 48 -11.94 -9.34 16.41
C GLY A 48 -12.81 -10.57 16.13
N THR A 49 -12.64 -11.23 14.98
CA THR A 49 -13.47 -12.38 14.59
C THR A 49 -12.96 -13.65 15.27
N THR A 50 -13.70 -14.15 16.27
CA THR A 50 -13.35 -15.35 17.06
C THR A 50 -14.06 -16.63 16.61
N ASN A 51 -15.15 -16.54 15.85
CA ASN A 51 -16.05 -17.69 15.61
C ASN A 51 -16.02 -18.25 14.17
N LYS A 52 -15.49 -17.53 13.18
CA LYS A 52 -15.43 -18.03 11.79
C LYS A 52 -14.35 -17.29 10.98
N GLU A 53 -13.18 -17.90 10.85
CA GLU A 53 -12.17 -17.41 9.91
C GLU A 53 -12.68 -17.56 8.48
N ILE A 54 -12.67 -16.47 7.72
CA ILE A 54 -12.94 -16.47 6.29
C ILE A 54 -11.58 -16.34 5.61
N PHE A 55 -11.07 -17.45 5.05
CA PHE A 55 -9.73 -17.50 4.43
C PHE A 55 -9.51 -16.39 3.40
N GLU A 56 -10.52 -16.10 2.57
CA GLU A 56 -10.45 -15.01 1.59
C GLU A 56 -10.22 -13.65 2.26
N GLU A 57 -10.91 -13.36 3.38
CA GLU A 57 -10.73 -12.08 4.07
C GLU A 57 -9.35 -11.98 4.74
N TRP A 58 -8.78 -13.11 5.17
CA TRP A 58 -7.40 -13.15 5.68
C TRP A 58 -6.35 -12.96 4.58
N ASP A 59 -6.54 -13.55 3.40
CA ASP A 59 -5.67 -13.34 2.24
C ASP A 59 -5.71 -11.88 1.79
N ASP A 60 -6.91 -11.30 1.71
CA ASP A 60 -7.11 -9.89 1.39
C ASP A 60 -6.53 -8.97 2.48
N PHE A 61 -6.59 -9.35 3.76
CA PHE A 61 -5.95 -8.62 4.85
C PHE A 61 -4.43 -8.56 4.69
N ILE A 62 -3.78 -9.69 4.47
CA ILE A 62 -2.33 -9.76 4.27
C ILE A 62 -1.93 -8.93 3.04
N LEU A 63 -2.70 -9.03 1.96
CA LEU A 63 -2.47 -8.27 0.74
C LEU A 63 -2.62 -6.76 0.96
N TRP A 64 -3.71 -6.33 1.60
CA TRP A 64 -3.97 -4.92 1.85
C TRP A 64 -2.97 -4.33 2.84
N GLU A 65 -2.60 -5.05 3.91
CA GLU A 65 -1.55 -4.63 4.84
C GLU A 65 -0.22 -4.39 4.10
N SER A 66 0.12 -5.26 3.14
CA SER A 66 1.32 -5.09 2.31
C SER A 66 1.28 -3.80 1.48
N TYR A 67 0.11 -3.42 0.96
CA TYR A 67 -0.06 -2.18 0.20
C TYR A 67 0.10 -0.94 1.08
N VAL A 68 -0.48 -0.96 2.29
CA VAL A 68 -0.34 0.13 3.27
C VAL A 68 1.14 0.32 3.66
N LYS A 69 1.84 -0.76 3.98
CA LYS A 69 3.28 -0.73 4.30
C LYS A 69 4.12 -0.25 3.13
N ALA A 70 3.81 -0.72 1.91
CA ALA A 70 4.52 -0.27 0.72
C ALA A 70 4.28 1.22 0.45
N LEU A 71 3.04 1.72 0.56
CA LEU A 71 2.73 3.13 0.43
C LEU A 71 3.53 3.98 1.43
N GLN A 72 3.58 3.57 2.70
CA GLN A 72 4.36 4.26 3.74
C GLN A 72 5.86 4.28 3.43
N TYR A 73 6.40 3.21 2.86
CA TYR A 73 7.80 3.14 2.47
C TYR A 73 8.10 4.09 1.30
N TRP A 74 7.34 3.97 0.20
CA TRP A 74 7.57 4.76 -1.01
C TRP A 74 7.27 6.25 -0.80
N SER A 75 6.34 6.61 0.07
CA SER A 75 6.07 8.01 0.44
C SER A 75 7.22 8.67 1.20
N LYS A 76 8.17 7.90 1.74
CA LYS A 76 9.40 8.46 2.35
C LYS A 76 10.52 8.65 1.33
N MET A 77 10.38 8.06 0.14
CA MET A 77 11.36 8.10 -0.95
C MET A 77 10.91 8.98 -2.12
N ALA A 78 9.62 9.29 -2.18
CA ALA A 78 9.03 10.33 -3.00
C ALA A 78 9.26 11.68 -2.31
#